data_AF-A0A2V8DZZ5-F1
#
_entry.id   AF-A0A2V8DZZ5-F1
#
_cell.length_a   1.000
_cell.length_b   1.000
_cell.length_c   1.000
_cell.angle_alpha   90.00
_cell.angle_beta   90.00
_cell.angle_gamma   90.00
#
_symmetry.space_group_name_H-M   'P 1'
#
loop_
_entity.id
_entity.type
_entity.pdbx_description
1 polymer ?
#
loop_
_entity_poly.entity_id
_entity_poly.type
_entity_poly.pdbx_seq_one_letter_code
_entity_poly.pdbx_strand_id
1 'polypeptide(L)' 'MRMGPTDADCTTACVAAHDAKYVLADGKDIYALSDQRTPEKFAGQKVRVVGSLDAKTNTIQVDSITAAK' A
#
# COMPACT_ATOMS: atom_id res chain seq x y z
N MET A 1 4.54 -11.78 14.41
CA MET A 1 5.21 -12.46 13.28
C MET A 1 6.04 -11.42 12.52
N ARG A 2 7.32 -11.70 12.24
CA ARG A 2 8.17 -10.84 11.40
C ARG A 2 8.48 -11.62 10.12
N MET A 3 7.96 -11.16 8.98
CA MET A 3 7.95 -11.91 7.72
C MET A 3 9.06 -11.43 6.76
N GLY A 4 10.27 -11.29 7.26
CA GLY A 4 11.40 -10.81 6.45
C GLY A 4 12.33 -9.89 7.25
N PRO A 5 13.54 -9.61 6.72
CA PRO A 5 14.52 -8.78 7.42
C PRO A 5 14.23 -7.28 7.32
N THR A 6 13.50 -6.81 6.31
CA THR A 6 13.12 -5.39 6.12
C THR A 6 11.60 -5.17 6.14
N ASP A 7 11.17 -3.92 6.26
CA ASP A 7 9.75 -3.56 6.21
C ASP A 7 9.14 -3.83 4.83
N ALA A 8 9.93 -3.66 3.77
CA ALA A 8 9.56 -4.03 2.41
C ALA A 8 9.32 -5.54 2.30
N ASP A 9 10.30 -6.35 2.73
CA ASP A 9 10.18 -7.82 2.69
C ASP A 9 8.98 -8.30 3.51
N CYS A 10 8.79 -7.73 4.71
CA CYS A 10 7.66 -8.06 5.57
C CYS A 10 6.32 -7.76 4.89
N THR A 11 6.21 -6.62 4.22
CA THR A 11 4.96 -6.21 3.54
C THR A 11 4.69 -7.09 2.32
N THR A 12 5.69 -7.32 1.46
CA THR A 12 5.54 -8.15 0.26
C THR A 12 5.24 -9.61 0.61
N ALA A 13 5.88 -10.15 1.64
CA ALA A 13 5.60 -11.50 2.12
C ALA A 13 4.16 -11.63 2.66
N CYS A 14 3.64 -10.61 3.37
CA CYS A 14 2.24 -10.60 3.81
C CYS A 14 1.26 -10.68 2.63
N VAL A 15 1.50 -9.88 1.58
CA VAL A 15 0.67 -9.90 0.36
C VAL A 15 0.71 -11.28 -0.30
N ALA A 16 1.91 -11.84 -0.49
CA ALA A 16 2.07 -13.13 -1.18
C ALA A 16 1.53 -14.32 -0.37
N ALA A 17 1.75 -14.37 0.94
CA ALA A 17 1.39 -15.51 1.77
C ALA A 17 -0.08 -15.52 2.21
N HIS A 18 -0.73 -14.36 2.24
CA HIS A 18 -2.08 -14.20 2.78
C HIS A 18 -3.09 -13.60 1.80
N ASP A 19 -2.72 -13.43 0.53
CA ASP A 19 -3.53 -12.74 -0.48
C ASP A 19 -4.00 -11.35 0.01
N ALA A 20 -3.14 -10.70 0.81
CA ALA A 20 -3.42 -9.39 1.38
C ALA A 20 -3.27 -8.30 0.30
N LYS A 21 -3.84 -7.13 0.55
CA LYS A 21 -3.78 -6.00 -0.38
C LYS A 21 -2.78 -4.94 0.07
N TYR A 22 -2.12 -4.31 -0.90
CA TYR A 22 -1.42 -3.05 -0.70
C TYR A 22 -2.42 -1.94 -0.38
N VAL A 23 -2.13 -1.21 0.68
CA VAL A 23 -2.95 -0.12 1.20
C VAL A 23 -2.07 1.10 1.49
N LEU A 24 -2.67 2.29 1.46
CA LEU A 24 -2.09 3.49 2.05
C LEU A 24 -2.62 3.62 3.47
N ALA A 25 -1.73 3.60 4.46
CA ALA A 25 -2.04 3.94 5.84
C ALA A 25 -1.54 5.36 6.13
N ASP A 26 -2.44 6.28 6.51
CA ASP A 26 -2.06 7.66 6.85
C ASP A 26 -1.79 7.87 8.36
N GLY A 27 -1.92 6.80 9.15
CA GLY A 27 -1.80 6.78 10.61
C GLY A 27 -3.14 6.79 11.34
N LYS A 28 -4.24 7.07 10.65
CA LYS A 28 -5.60 7.05 11.19
C LYS A 28 -6.52 6.15 10.38
N ASP A 29 -6.48 6.29 9.06
CA ASP A 29 -7.33 5.62 8.10
C ASP A 29 -6.49 4.70 7.19
N ILE A 30 -7.14 3.66 6.67
CA ILE A 30 -6.56 2.68 5.75
C ILE A 30 -7.33 2.77 4.43
N TYR A 31 -6.59 2.99 3.35
CA TYR A 31 -7.14 3.09 2.01
C TYR A 31 -6.62 1.97 1.13
N ALA A 32 -7.54 1.17 0.59
CA ALA A 32 -7.18 0.20 -0.44
C ALA A 32 -6.71 0.93 -1.71
N LEU A 33 -5.65 0.43 -2.33
CA LEU A 33 -5.19 0.96 -3.61
C LEU A 33 -5.81 0.15 -4.74
N SER A 34 -6.39 0.79 -5.75
CA SER A 34 -6.94 0.06 -6.90
C SER A 34 -5.86 -0.69 -7.69
N ASP A 35 -4.64 -0.13 -7.74
CA ASP A 35 -3.44 -0.79 -8.27
C ASP A 35 -2.77 -1.64 -7.18
N GLN A 36 -2.68 -2.95 -7.42
CA GLN A 36 -2.07 -3.94 -6.53
C GLN A 36 -0.72 -4.47 -7.03
N ARG A 37 -0.11 -3.78 -8.02
CA ARG A 37 1.19 -4.15 -8.60
C ARG A 37 2.24 -3.06 -8.38
N THR A 38 1.93 -1.81 -8.71
CA THR A 38 2.91 -0.71 -8.58
C THR A 38 3.36 -0.45 -7.13
N PRO A 39 2.47 -0.54 -6.10
CA PRO A 39 2.87 -0.29 -4.71
C PRO A 39 3.92 -1.24 -4.15
N GLU A 40 4.11 -2.43 -4.73
CA GLU A 40 5.14 -3.39 -4.29
C GLU A 40 6.54 -2.78 -4.27
N LYS A 41 6.86 -1.91 -5.23
CA LYS A 41 8.15 -1.19 -5.30
C LYS A 41 8.37 -0.20 -4.15
N PHE A 42 7.29 0.16 -3.47
CA PHE A 42 7.25 1.10 -2.36
C PHE A 42 6.82 0.43 -1.05
N ALA A 43 6.83 -0.90 -1.01
CA ALA A 43 6.44 -1.69 0.16
C ALA A 43 7.20 -1.22 1.42
N GLY A 44 6.45 -0.97 2.51
CA GLY A 44 7.00 -0.49 3.77
C GLY A 44 7.50 0.97 3.78
N GLN A 45 7.40 1.72 2.68
CA GLN A 45 7.87 3.10 2.59
C GLN A 45 6.75 4.11 2.81
N LYS A 46 7.11 5.32 3.24
CA LYS A 46 6.22 6.48 3.16
C LYS A 46 6.09 6.90 1.70
N VAL A 47 4.86 7.06 1.24
CA VAL A 47 4.55 7.42 -0.15
C VAL A 47 3.56 8.56 -0.22
N ARG A 48 3.54 9.23 -1.37
CA ARG A 48 2.45 10.10 -1.79
C ARG A 48 1.68 9.39 -2.90
N VAL A 49 0.38 9.23 -2.69
CA VAL A 49 -0.55 8.69 -3.69
C VAL A 49 -1.43 9.84 -4.19
N VAL A 50 -1.57 9.94 -5.51
CA VAL A 50 -2.55 10.84 -6.15
C VAL A 50 -3.58 9.97 -6.83
N GLY A 51 -4.86 10.31 -6.64
CA GLY A 51 -5.96 9.52 -7.12
C GLY A 51 -7.32 10.07 -6.73
N SER A 52 -8.37 9.37 -7.15
CA SER A 52 -9.76 9.63 -6.74
C SER A 52 -10.18 8.69 -5.63
N LEU A 53 -10.72 9.22 -4.53
CA LEU A 53 -11.20 8.42 -3.40
C LEU A 53 -12.66 8.01 -3.59
N ASP A 54 -12.93 6.71 -3.57
CA ASP A 54 -14.27 6.19 -3.31
C ASP A 54 -14.50 6.11 -1.79
N ALA A 55 -15.24 7.08 -1.26
CA ALA A 55 -15.54 7.18 0.15
C ALA A 55 -16.44 6.05 0.70
N LYS A 56 -17.16 5.31 -0.16
CA LYS A 56 -18.00 4.18 0.29
C LYS A 56 -17.15 2.96 0.60
N THR A 57 -16.08 2.76 -0.14
CA THR A 57 -15.21 1.58 -0.07
C THR A 57 -13.83 1.87 0.52
N ASN A 58 -13.53 3.14 0.83
CA ASN A 58 -12.19 3.62 1.17
C ASN A 58 -11.12 3.14 0.20
N THR A 59 -11.44 3.16 -1.10
CA THR A 59 -10.51 2.76 -2.15
C THR A 59 -10.05 4.00 -2.92
N ILE A 60 -8.73 4.17 -3.04
CA ILE A 60 -8.15 5.20 -3.90
C ILE A 60 -7.93 4.58 -5.28
N GLN A 61 -8.60 5.14 -6.28
CA GLN A 61 -8.26 4.91 -7.68
C GLN A 61 -6.95 5.61 -7.98
N VAL A 62 -5.86 4.83 -8.09
CA VAL A 62 -4.50 5.36 -8.14
C VAL A 62 -4.17 5.90 -9.53
N ASP A 63 -3.85 7.19 -9.61
CA ASP A 63 -3.29 7.84 -10.80
C ASP A 63 -1.75 7.81 -10.77
N SER A 64 -1.17 8.04 -9.59
CA SER A 64 0.29 7.94 -9.40
C SER A 64 0.68 7.66 -7.95
N ILE A 65 1.86 7.06 -7.78
CA ILE A 65 2.50 6.78 -6.49
C ILE A 65 3.98 7.15 -6.58
N THR A 66 4.46 7.88 -5.58
CA THR A 66 5.88 8.27 -5.45
C THR A 66 6.34 8.15 -4.02
N ALA A 67 7.66 8.00 -3.81
CA ALA A 67 8.25 8.08 -2.47
C ALA A 67 7.96 9.47 -1.86
N ALA A 68 7.57 9.49 -0.58
CA ALA A 68 7.44 10.73 0.16
C ALA A 68 8.83 11.29 0.49
N LYS A 69 8.94 12.62 0.53
CA LYS A 69 10.16 13.33 0.89
C LYS A 69 10.28 13.51 2.40
#